data_AF-G9K5W5-F1
#
_entry.id   AF-G9K5W5-F1
#
_cell.length_a   1.000
_cell.length_b   1.000
_cell.length_c   1.000
_cell.angle_alpha   90.00
_cell.angle_beta   90.00
_cell.angle_gamma   90.00
#
_symmetry.space_group_name_H-M   'P 1'
#
loop_
_entity.id
_entity.type
_entity.pdbx_description
1 polymer ?
#
loop_
_entity_poly.entity_id
_entity_poly.type
_entity_poly.pdbx_seq_one_letter_code
_entity_poly.pdbx_strand_id
1 'polypeptide(L)'
;APESLKDGIFTTHSDVWSFGVVLWEIVTLAEQPYQGLSNEQVLKFVMDGGVLEELESCPLQLQELMRRCWQQSPRLRPAFTHILDSIRGEL
;
A
#
# COMPACT_ATOMS: atom_id res chain seq x y z
N ALA A 1 -2.84 -6.36 3.70
CA ALA A 1 -3.76 -5.37 4.29
C ALA A 1 -4.07 -5.73 5.74
N PRO A 2 -4.38 -4.76 6.63
CA PRO A 2 -4.67 -5.00 8.04
C PRO A 2 -5.74 -6.07 8.28
N GLU A 3 -6.86 -6.02 7.55
CA GLU A 3 -7.96 -6.98 7.68
C GLU A 3 -7.58 -8.40 7.25
N SER A 4 -6.64 -8.54 6.31
CA SER A 4 -6.12 -9.83 5.89
C SER A 4 -5.16 -10.43 6.92
N LEU A 5 -4.34 -9.58 7.55
CA LEU A 5 -3.40 -10.00 8.59
C LEU A 5 -4.10 -10.37 9.90
N LYS A 6 -5.15 -9.62 10.26
CA LYS A 6 -5.88 -9.80 11.52
C LYS A 6 -6.97 -10.86 11.42
N ASP A 7 -7.85 -10.75 10.42
CA ASP A 7 -9.11 -11.49 10.37
C ASP A 7 -9.12 -12.52 9.22
N GLY A 8 -8.06 -12.61 8.42
CA GLY A 8 -7.99 -13.50 7.26
C GLY A 8 -8.97 -13.12 6.15
N ILE A 9 -9.39 -11.85 6.09
CA ILE A 9 -10.33 -11.35 5.09
C ILE A 9 -9.56 -10.93 3.83
N PHE A 10 -9.90 -11.55 2.70
CA PHE A 10 -9.30 -11.27 1.40
C PHE A 10 -10.36 -10.78 0.41
N THR A 11 -10.14 -9.61 -0.16
CA THR A 11 -11.06 -8.95 -1.09
C THR A 11 -10.27 -8.13 -2.13
N THR A 12 -10.94 -7.62 -3.15
CA THR A 12 -10.29 -6.66 -4.07
C THR A 12 -9.70 -5.44 -3.34
N HIS A 13 -10.27 -5.01 -2.20
CA HIS A 13 -9.69 -3.94 -1.41
C HIS A 13 -8.40 -4.35 -0.70
N SER A 14 -8.22 -5.61 -0.32
CA SER A 14 -6.93 -6.10 0.20
C SER A 14 -5.89 -6.19 -0.91
N ASP A 15 -6.30 -6.52 -2.14
CA ASP A 15 -5.42 -6.50 -3.31
C ASP A 15 -4.94 -5.07 -3.62
N VAL A 16 -5.79 -4.05 -3.44
CA VAL A 16 -5.39 -2.64 -3.58
C VAL A 16 -4.29 -2.25 -2.59
N TRP A 17 -4.35 -2.75 -1.34
CA TRP A 17 -3.26 -2.54 -0.39
C TRP A 17 -1.95 -3.15 -0.88
N SER A 18 -2.01 -4.42 -1.32
CA SER A 18 -0.85 -5.14 -1.86
C SER A 18 -0.30 -4.45 -3.11
N PHE A 19 -1.16 -3.87 -3.94
CA PHE A 19 -0.74 -3.06 -5.07
C PHE A 19 0.03 -1.81 -4.63
N GLY A 20 -0.37 -1.15 -3.54
CA GLY A 20 0.43 -0.09 -2.94
C GLY A 20 1.85 -0.55 -2.56
N VAL A 21 1.99 -1.76 -2.00
CA VAL A 21 3.31 -2.37 -1.72
C VAL A 21 4.09 -2.60 -3.01
N VAL A 22 3.45 -3.09 -4.08
CA VAL A 22 4.10 -3.27 -5.40
C VAL A 22 4.57 -1.93 -5.98
N LEU A 23 3.79 -0.87 -5.87
CA LEU A 23 4.23 0.47 -6.30
C LEU A 23 5.44 0.92 -5.50
N TRP A 24 5.45 0.67 -4.20
CA TRP A 24 6.61 0.96 -3.34
C TRP A 24 7.85 0.19 -3.80
N GLU A 25 7.73 -1.12 -4.04
CA GLU A 25 8.82 -1.95 -4.56
C GLU A 25 9.35 -1.42 -5.91
N ILE A 26 8.48 -0.92 -6.78
CA ILE A 26 8.89 -0.34 -8.07
C ILE A 26 9.73 0.94 -7.85
N VAL A 27 9.29 1.85 -6.98
CA VAL A 27 9.98 3.14 -6.78
C VAL A 27 11.28 3.01 -6.00
N THR A 28 11.39 2.00 -5.16
CA THR A 28 12.62 1.70 -4.40
C THR A 28 13.58 0.79 -5.16
N LEU A 29 13.31 0.47 -6.44
CA LEU A 29 14.13 -0.43 -7.24
C LEU A 29 14.27 -1.83 -6.61
N ALA A 30 13.13 -2.37 -6.18
CA ALA A 30 12.94 -3.69 -5.57
C ALA A 30 13.60 -3.87 -4.19
N GLU A 31 13.59 -2.82 -3.36
CA GLU A 31 13.90 -3.00 -1.94
C GLU A 31 12.89 -3.94 -1.27
N GLN A 32 13.32 -4.56 -0.17
CA GLN A 32 12.46 -5.43 0.60
C GLN A 32 11.49 -4.59 1.46
N PRO A 33 10.16 -4.78 1.33
CA PRO A 33 9.20 -4.13 2.21
C PRO A 33 9.44 -4.47 3.67
N TYR A 34 9.37 -3.45 4.55
CA TYR A 34 9.53 -3.58 5.99
C TYR A 34 10.86 -4.24 6.42
N GLN A 35 11.94 -3.90 5.71
CA GLN A 35 13.26 -4.46 5.96
C GLN A 35 13.66 -4.39 7.45
N GLY A 36 14.15 -5.50 7.98
CA GLY A 36 14.60 -5.62 9.37
C GLY A 36 13.49 -5.92 10.38
N LEU A 37 12.22 -5.98 9.98
CA LEU A 37 11.12 -6.41 10.83
C LEU A 37 10.80 -7.91 10.64
N SER A 38 10.49 -8.59 11.74
CA SER A 38 9.89 -9.93 11.69
C SER A 38 8.44 -9.88 11.24
N ASN A 39 7.87 -11.01 10.81
CA ASN A 39 6.45 -11.07 10.42
C ASN A 39 5.50 -10.57 11.52
N GLU A 40 5.79 -10.86 12.79
CA GLU A 40 4.99 -10.41 13.93
C GLU A 40 5.11 -8.90 14.14
N GLN A 41 6.32 -8.35 13.96
CA GLN A 41 6.55 -6.90 14.03
C GLN A 41 5.86 -6.17 12.87
N VAL A 42 5.90 -6.71 11.66
CA VAL A 42 5.17 -6.16 10.50
C VAL A 42 3.67 -6.16 10.76
N LEU A 43 3.13 -7.26 11.29
CA LEU A 43 1.72 -7.33 11.66
C LEU A 43 1.36 -6.24 12.65
N LYS A 44 2.12 -6.11 13.74
CA LYS A 44 1.88 -5.07 14.75
C LYS A 44 1.97 -3.66 14.15
N PHE A 45 3.02 -3.39 13.38
CA PHE A 45 3.23 -2.09 12.74
C PHE A 45 2.07 -1.68 11.84
N VAL A 46 1.63 -2.58 10.95
CA VAL A 46 0.51 -2.34 10.02
C VAL A 46 -0.82 -2.16 10.76
N MET A 47 -1.04 -2.93 11.83
CA MET A 47 -2.23 -2.84 12.68
C MET A 47 -2.29 -1.53 13.49
N ASP A 48 -1.13 -0.98 13.86
CA ASP A 48 -1.01 0.28 14.60
C ASP A 48 -1.09 1.52 13.68
N GLY A 49 -1.39 1.32 12.38
CA GLY A 49 -1.53 2.40 11.41
C GLY A 49 -0.29 2.67 10.57
N GLY A 50 0.79 1.93 10.79
CA GLY A 50 2.05 2.07 10.07
C GLY A 50 1.94 1.66 8.60
N VAL A 51 2.67 2.38 7.74
CA VAL A 51 2.79 2.13 6.30
C VAL A 51 4.26 2.23 5.88
N LEU A 52 4.60 1.77 4.68
CA LEU A 52 5.97 1.89 4.16
C LEU A 52 6.32 3.38 3.95
N GLU A 53 7.56 3.76 4.23
CA GLU A 53 8.03 5.12 4.02
C GLU A 53 8.18 5.43 2.53
N GLU A 54 7.80 6.64 2.13
CA GLU A 54 7.93 7.10 0.75
C GLU A 54 9.29 7.77 0.52
N LEU A 55 9.86 7.61 -0.68
CA LEU A 55 11.10 8.30 -1.07
C LEU A 55 10.82 9.76 -1.45
N GLU A 56 11.64 10.69 -0.96
CA GLU A 56 11.55 12.13 -1.32
C GLU A 56 11.69 12.38 -2.83
N SER A 57 12.41 11.52 -3.53
CA SER A 57 12.63 11.59 -4.99
C SER A 57 11.46 11.04 -5.82
N CYS A 58 10.47 10.41 -5.20
CA CYS A 58 9.31 9.83 -5.89
C CYS A 58 8.31 10.94 -6.31
N PRO A 59 7.72 10.89 -7.52
CA PRO A 59 6.66 11.83 -7.90
C PRO A 59 5.53 11.89 -6.88
N LEU A 60 5.10 13.11 -6.51
CA LEU A 60 4.08 13.33 -5.47
C LEU A 60 2.77 12.59 -5.74
N GLN A 61 2.37 12.46 -7.01
CA GLN A 61 1.14 11.75 -7.36
C GLN A 61 1.24 10.25 -7.07
N LEU A 62 2.41 9.66 -7.27
CA LEU A 62 2.65 8.26 -6.97
C LEU A 62 2.72 8.01 -5.45
N GLN A 63 3.33 8.94 -4.71
CA GLN A 63 3.27 8.95 -3.24
C GLN A 63 1.81 8.97 -2.75
N GLU A 64 1.01 9.91 -3.24
CA GLU A 64 -0.40 10.04 -2.86
C GLU A 64 -1.22 8.80 -3.23
N LEU A 65 -0.96 8.18 -4.39
CA LEU A 65 -1.61 6.92 -4.74
C LEU A 65 -1.27 5.81 -3.74
N MET A 66 0.00 5.66 -3.38
CA MET A 66 0.42 4.66 -2.38
C MET A 66 -0.28 4.89 -1.04
N ARG A 67 -0.35 6.14 -0.55
CA ARG A 67 -1.11 6.50 0.67
C ARG A 67 -2.59 6.12 0.59
N ARG A 68 -3.22 6.37 -0.56
CA ARG A 68 -4.62 6.01 -0.80
C ARG A 68 -4.82 4.49 -0.82
N CYS A 69 -3.87 3.74 -1.36
CA CYS A 69 -3.88 2.27 -1.31
C CYS A 69 -3.73 1.74 0.12
N TRP A 70 -2.98 2.42 0.98
CA TRP A 70 -2.73 2.02 2.37
C TRP A 70 -3.69 2.62 3.40
N GLN A 71 -4.88 3.06 2.98
CA GLN A 71 -5.93 3.44 3.91
C GLN A 71 -6.31 2.26 4.81
N GLN A 72 -6.36 2.49 6.12
CA GLN A 72 -6.68 1.44 7.11
C GLN A 72 -8.08 0.87 6.88
N SER A 73 -9.06 1.72 6.58
CA SER A 73 -10.39 1.27 6.19
C SER A 73 -10.40 0.80 4.72
N PRO A 74 -10.77 -0.47 4.42
CA PRO A 74 -10.81 -0.98 3.05
C PRO A 74 -11.69 -0.15 2.12
N ARG A 75 -12.79 0.39 2.65
CA ARG A 75 -13.77 1.22 1.89
C ARG A 75 -13.21 2.57 1.43
N LEU A 76 -12.15 3.06 2.07
CA LEU A 76 -11.51 4.32 1.69
C LEU A 76 -10.43 4.12 0.62
N ARG A 77 -10.06 2.87 0.33
CA ARG A 77 -9.09 2.55 -0.73
C ARG A 77 -9.76 2.70 -2.09
N PRO A 78 -9.06 3.23 -3.11
CA PRO A 78 -9.60 3.36 -4.45
C PRO A 78 -9.87 2.00 -5.07
N ALA A 79 -10.91 1.89 -5.89
CA ALA A 79 -11.08 0.73 -6.77
C ALA A 79 -10.01 0.76 -7.87
N PHE A 80 -9.60 -0.40 -8.36
CA PHE A 80 -8.62 -0.49 -9.47
C PHE A 80 -9.03 0.29 -10.72
N THR A 81 -10.32 0.42 -11.00
CA THR A 81 -10.80 1.27 -12.09
C THR A 81 -10.38 2.73 -11.90
N HIS A 82 -10.54 3.29 -10.69
CA HIS A 82 -10.10 4.64 -10.37
C HIS A 82 -8.57 4.77 -10.36
N ILE A 83 -7.85 3.73 -9.94
CA ILE A 83 -6.38 3.70 -10.01
C ILE A 83 -5.93 3.76 -11.47
N LEU A 84 -6.52 2.93 -12.33
CA LEU A 84 -6.22 2.89 -13.75
C LEU A 84 -6.56 4.21 -14.44
N ASP A 85 -7.71 4.80 -14.12
CA ASP A 85 -8.10 6.11 -14.64
C ASP A 85 -7.15 7.21 -14.16
N SER A 86 -6.66 7.12 -12.92
CA SER A 86 -5.62 8.00 -12.41
C SER A 86 -4.35 7.80 -13.26
N ILE A 87 -3.76 6.60 -13.31
CA ILE A 87 -2.53 6.31 -14.09
C ILE A 87 -2.65 6.72 -15.57
N ARG A 88 -3.79 6.47 -16.21
CA ARG A 88 -4.03 6.79 -17.64
C ARG A 88 -4.29 8.26 -17.87
N GLY A 89 -5.02 8.90 -16.95
CA GLY A 89 -5.15 10.34 -16.86
C GLY A 89 -3.89 11.00 -16.30
N GLU A 90 -2.85 10.18 -16.10
CA GLU A 90 -1.63 10.44 -15.36
C GLU A 90 -1.92 10.61 -13.88
N LEU A 91 -1.53 9.60 -13.09
CA LEU A 91 -0.81 9.95 -11.88
C LEU A 91 0.26 10.94 -12.33
#